data_AF-A0A2Z5ZIE8-F1
#
_entry.id   AF-A0A2Z5ZIE8-F1
#
_cell.length_a   1.000
_cell.length_b   1.000
_cell.length_c   1.000
_cell.angle_alpha   90.00
_cell.angle_beta   90.00
_cell.angle_gamma   90.00
#
_symmetry.space_group_name_H-M   'P 1'
#
loop_
_entity.id
_entity.type
_entity.pdbx_description
1 polymer ?
#
loop_
_entity_poly.entity_id
_entity_poly.type
_entity_poly.pdbx_seq_one_letter_code
_entity_poly.pdbx_strand_id
1 'polypeptide(L)'
;MKQFPPRAEQGEKPGVVFRFPRAHVLTRQQAAPYLGISEKRLRLLDFVGLGPPSVQPDKKGRHYRKEDLDQYCATLFAKAGLSAQELQRHRTQRNAVTYTGTDRFMELATRQELAQGCAYVGGRIAIGLGLLAIVLSHTPLSRVLFHMQ
;
A
#
# COMPACT_ATOMS: atom_id res chain seq x y z
N MET A 1 -68.94 -0.69 -11.51
CA MET A 1 -68.00 -1.54 -12.27
C MET A 1 -66.67 -0.79 -12.38
N LYS A 2 -65.61 -1.28 -11.73
CA LYS A 2 -64.27 -0.67 -11.71
C LYS A 2 -63.57 -0.91 -13.05
N GLN A 3 -63.35 0.14 -13.83
CA GLN A 3 -62.41 0.12 -14.96
C GLN A 3 -60.99 0.33 -14.42
N PHE A 4 -60.12 -0.65 -14.63
CA PHE A 4 -58.68 -0.52 -14.42
C PHE A 4 -58.06 0.18 -15.65
N PRO A 5 -57.30 1.29 -15.49
CA PRO A 5 -56.52 1.82 -16.59
C PRO A 5 -55.31 0.92 -16.91
N PRO A 6 -54.85 0.90 -18.16
CA PRO A 6 -53.78 0.03 -18.63
C PRO A 6 -52.43 0.39 -17.99
N ARG A 7 -51.63 -0.66 -17.73
CA ARG A 7 -50.24 -0.60 -17.24
C ARG A 7 -49.45 0.38 -18.10
N ALA A 8 -49.05 1.52 -17.52
CA ALA A 8 -48.06 2.39 -18.12
C ALA A 8 -46.79 1.57 -18.35
N GLU A 9 -46.37 1.50 -19.61
CA GLU A 9 -45.11 0.91 -20.02
C GLU A 9 -44.01 1.53 -19.17
N GLN A 10 -43.31 0.68 -18.42
CA GLN A 10 -42.10 1.06 -17.72
C GLN A 10 -41.09 1.43 -18.78
N GLY A 11 -41.03 2.73 -19.09
CA GLY A 11 -39.96 3.34 -19.85
C GLY A 11 -38.65 2.81 -19.34
N GLU A 12 -37.95 2.14 -20.23
CA GLU A 12 -36.58 1.68 -20.12
C GLU A 12 -35.76 2.80 -19.50
N LYS A 13 -35.48 2.69 -18.19
CA LYS A 13 -34.57 3.60 -17.51
C LYS A 13 -33.22 3.36 -18.18
N PRO A 14 -32.66 4.31 -18.95
CA PRO A 14 -31.32 4.13 -19.45
C PRO A 14 -30.45 3.95 -18.22
N GLY A 15 -29.84 2.77 -18.08
CA GLY A 15 -28.94 2.46 -16.99
C GLY A 15 -27.90 3.57 -16.96
N VAL A 16 -27.98 4.45 -15.95
CA VAL A 16 -27.00 5.50 -15.75
C VAL A 16 -25.74 4.76 -15.31
N VAL A 17 -24.95 4.34 -16.30
CA VAL A 17 -23.59 3.89 -16.09
C VAL A 17 -22.85 5.12 -15.58
N PHE A 18 -22.83 5.28 -14.26
CA PHE A 18 -21.96 6.23 -13.58
C PHE A 18 -20.54 5.81 -13.96
N ARG A 19 -20.00 6.42 -15.04
CA ARG A 19 -18.57 6.41 -15.30
C ARG A 19 -17.95 7.21 -14.20
N PHE A 20 -17.61 6.54 -13.10
CA PHE A 20 -16.84 7.15 -12.03
C PHE A 20 -15.62 7.83 -12.65
N PRO A 21 -15.36 9.11 -12.30
CA PRO A 21 -14.24 9.86 -12.86
C PRO A 21 -13.00 9.02 -12.64
N ARG A 22 -12.32 8.68 -13.74
CA ARG A 22 -11.14 7.81 -13.79
C ARG A 22 -10.32 7.96 -12.51
N ALA A 23 -10.49 7.01 -11.58
CA ALA A 23 -9.62 6.93 -10.42
C ALA A 23 -8.21 6.87 -11.00
N HIS A 24 -7.39 7.89 -10.72
CA HIS A 24 -6.07 7.98 -11.33
C HIS A 24 -5.20 6.92 -10.65
N VAL A 25 -5.16 5.75 -11.25
CA VAL A 25 -4.40 4.60 -10.79
C VAL A 25 -2.97 4.78 -11.28
N LEU A 26 -2.06 4.88 -10.32
CA LEU A 26 -0.63 5.05 -10.53
C LEU A 26 0.08 3.71 -10.37
N THR A 27 1.03 3.42 -11.25
CA THR A 27 1.95 2.29 -11.07
C THR A 27 2.94 2.60 -9.95
N ARG A 28 3.63 1.59 -9.40
CA ARG A 28 4.67 1.81 -8.37
C ARG A 28 5.72 2.85 -8.79
N GLN A 29 6.13 2.84 -10.07
CA GLN A 29 7.10 3.80 -10.62
C GLN A 29 6.60 5.24 -10.62
N GLN A 30 5.29 5.46 -10.71
CA GLN A 30 4.67 6.78 -10.64
C GLN A 30 4.29 7.16 -9.20
N ALA A 31 3.92 6.17 -8.37
CA ALA A 31 3.54 6.36 -6.98
C ALA A 31 4.74 6.75 -6.10
N ALA A 32 5.91 6.16 -6.34
CA ALA A 32 7.15 6.47 -5.61
C ALA A 32 7.52 7.97 -5.69
N PRO A 33 7.68 8.59 -6.88
CA PRO A 33 7.96 10.01 -6.98
C PRO A 33 6.76 10.87 -6.54
N TYR A 34 5.52 10.40 -6.68
CA TYR A 34 4.34 11.13 -6.17
C TYR A 34 4.38 11.31 -4.64
N LEU A 35 4.75 10.25 -3.93
CA LEU A 35 4.98 10.27 -2.49
C LEU A 35 6.25 11.03 -2.12
N GLY A 36 7.24 11.07 -3.01
CA GLY A 36 8.58 11.59 -2.71
C GLY A 36 9.47 10.56 -2.01
N ILE A 37 9.27 9.27 -2.28
CA ILE A 37 10.12 8.20 -1.75
C ILE A 37 10.75 7.40 -2.89
N SER A 38 11.87 6.72 -2.61
CA SER A 38 12.48 5.83 -3.60
C SER A 38 11.62 4.58 -3.85
N GLU A 39 11.66 4.05 -5.08
CA GLU A 39 10.86 2.87 -5.45
C GLU A 39 11.20 1.64 -4.59
N LYS A 40 12.49 1.46 -4.25
CA LYS A 40 12.95 0.38 -3.36
C LYS A 40 12.28 0.46 -2.00
N ARG A 41 12.08 1.66 -1.49
CA ARG A 41 11.48 1.92 -0.18
C ARG A 41 9.98 1.65 -0.19
N LEU A 42 9.28 2.09 -1.25
CA LEU A 42 7.88 1.75 -1.45
C LEU A 42 7.69 0.23 -1.54
N ARG A 43 8.60 -0.47 -2.24
CA ARG A 43 8.61 -1.93 -2.32
C ARG A 43 8.85 -2.61 -0.97
N LEU A 44 9.72 -2.04 -0.12
CA LEU A 44 9.96 -2.58 1.21
C LEU A 44 8.75 -2.36 2.13
N LEU A 45 8.14 -1.17 2.08
CA LEU A 45 6.89 -0.85 2.80
C LEU A 45 5.75 -1.79 2.40
N ASP A 46 5.64 -2.08 1.10
CA ASP A 46 4.70 -3.08 0.58
C ASP A 46 4.95 -4.47 1.15
N PHE A 47 6.22 -4.87 1.25
CA PHE A 47 6.63 -6.19 1.73
C PHE A 47 6.34 -6.36 3.21
N VAL A 48 6.58 -5.33 4.02
CA VAL A 48 6.25 -5.36 5.46
C VAL A 48 4.77 -5.08 5.76
N GLY A 49 3.97 -4.75 4.75
CA GLY A 49 2.53 -4.49 4.90
C GLY A 49 2.17 -3.15 5.55
N LEU A 50 3.10 -2.19 5.62
CA LEU A 50 2.92 -0.86 6.23
C LEU A 50 2.92 0.29 5.19
N GLY A 51 2.78 -0.07 3.91
CA GLY A 51 2.67 0.87 2.79
C GLY A 51 1.24 1.36 2.53
N PRO A 52 1.07 2.29 1.58
CA PRO A 52 -0.25 2.74 1.14
C PRO A 52 -1.08 1.57 0.59
N PRO A 53 -2.42 1.60 0.74
CA PRO A 53 -3.26 0.51 0.25
C PRO A 53 -3.16 0.41 -1.28
N SER A 54 -2.99 -0.82 -1.77
CA SER A 54 -2.96 -1.13 -3.20
C SER A 54 -4.31 -1.67 -3.63
N VAL A 55 -4.86 -1.16 -4.72
CA VAL A 55 -6.22 -1.45 -5.18
C VAL A 55 -6.32 -2.80 -5.87
N GLN A 56 -5.28 -3.19 -6.58
CA GLN A 56 -5.18 -4.52 -7.18
C GLN A 56 -3.72 -4.96 -7.20
N PRO A 57 -3.41 -6.14 -6.61
CA PRO A 57 -2.20 -6.86 -6.93
C PRO A 57 -2.43 -7.56 -8.28
N ASP A 58 -2.20 -6.86 -9.39
CA ASP A 58 -2.21 -7.52 -10.70
C ASP A 58 -0.88 -8.28 -10.92
N LYS A 59 -0.88 -9.27 -11.82
CA LYS A 59 0.31 -10.04 -12.21
C LYS A 59 1.44 -9.15 -12.74
N LYS A 60 1.12 -7.93 -13.22
CA LYS A 60 2.08 -6.92 -13.70
C LYS A 60 2.58 -5.94 -12.63
N GLY A 61 2.04 -5.97 -11.41
CA GLY A 61 2.49 -5.12 -10.31
C GLY A 61 1.35 -4.52 -9.50
N ARG A 62 1.73 -3.86 -8.39
CA ARG A 62 0.78 -3.15 -7.53
C ARG A 62 0.39 -1.80 -8.14
N HIS A 63 -0.90 -1.54 -8.09
CA HIS A 63 -1.54 -0.32 -8.53
C HIS A 63 -2.06 0.47 -7.34
N TYR A 64 -1.80 1.78 -7.31
CA TYR A 64 -2.16 2.68 -6.21
C TYR A 64 -3.13 3.74 -6.71
N ARG A 65 -4.24 3.99 -6.02
CA ARG A 65 -5.03 5.19 -6.30
C ARG A 65 -4.34 6.40 -5.71
N LYS A 66 -4.42 7.52 -6.43
CA LYS A 66 -3.94 8.80 -5.93
C LYS A 66 -4.55 9.16 -4.57
N GLU A 67 -5.85 8.88 -4.38
CA GLU A 67 -6.57 9.10 -3.11
C GLU A 67 -5.93 8.35 -1.94
N ASP A 68 -5.60 7.07 -2.15
CA ASP A 68 -4.96 6.21 -1.14
C ASP A 68 -3.56 6.72 -0.77
N LEU A 69 -2.80 7.20 -1.76
CA LEU A 69 -1.50 7.82 -1.54
C LEU A 69 -1.62 9.13 -0.76
N ASP A 70 -2.64 9.93 -1.06
CA ASP A 70 -2.92 11.19 -0.39
C ASP A 70 -3.34 10.98 1.08
N GLN A 71 -4.17 9.97 1.33
CA GLN A 71 -4.57 9.58 2.68
C GLN A 71 -3.40 9.02 3.47
N TYR A 72 -2.53 8.23 2.84
CA TYR A 72 -1.30 7.74 3.46
C TYR A 72 -0.37 8.90 3.87
N CYS A 73 -0.14 9.87 2.97
CA CYS A 73 0.61 11.07 3.31
C CYS A 73 -0.03 11.84 4.47
N ALA A 74 -1.35 12.05 4.44
CA ALA A 74 -2.05 12.73 5.53
C ALA A 74 -1.86 12.00 6.88
N THR A 75 -1.88 10.68 6.86
CA THR A 75 -1.63 9.85 8.04
C THR A 75 -0.21 10.03 8.57
N LEU A 76 0.80 10.08 7.69
CA LEU A 76 2.19 10.32 8.09
C LEU A 76 2.40 11.72 8.68
N PHE A 77 1.80 12.75 8.09
CA PHE A 77 1.83 14.11 8.63
C PHE A 77 1.13 14.18 9.98
N ALA A 78 -0.05 13.56 10.13
CA ALA A 78 -0.77 13.51 11.39
C ALA A 78 0.03 12.79 12.48
N LYS A 79 0.70 11.67 12.16
CA LYS A 79 1.60 10.97 13.09
C LYS A 79 2.80 11.82 13.52
N ALA A 80 3.26 12.72 12.66
CA ALA A 80 4.31 13.69 12.97
C ALA A 80 3.79 14.93 13.74
N GLY A 81 2.49 15.00 14.05
CA GLY A 81 1.87 16.14 14.73
C GLY A 81 1.64 17.35 13.81
N LEU A 82 1.78 17.19 12.50
CA LEU A 82 1.61 18.26 11.52
C LEU A 82 0.15 18.37 11.08
N SER A 83 -0.28 19.62 10.87
CA SER A 83 -1.63 19.96 10.48
C SER A 83 -1.90 19.71 8.98
N ALA A 84 -3.18 19.59 8.63
CA ALA A 84 -3.59 19.49 7.22
C ALA A 84 -3.20 20.73 6.39
N GLN A 85 -3.07 21.91 7.02
CA GLN A 85 -2.61 23.13 6.34
C GLN A 85 -1.14 23.04 5.93
N GLU A 86 -0.29 22.44 6.78
CA GLU A 86 1.13 22.22 6.46
C GLU A 86 1.30 21.20 5.35
N LEU A 87 0.50 20.12 5.37
CA LEU A 87 0.46 19.16 4.27
C LEU A 87 0.09 19.86 2.94
N GLN A 88 -0.92 20.74 2.95
CA GLN A 88 -1.33 21.45 1.76
C GLN A 88 -0.25 22.42 1.28
N ARG A 89 0.36 23.18 2.19
CA ARG A 89 1.49 24.09 1.88
C ARG A 89 2.65 23.31 1.27
N HIS A 90 2.98 22.17 1.85
CA HIS A 90 4.04 21.29 1.38
C HIS A 90 3.75 20.74 -0.02
N ARG A 91 2.50 20.33 -0.31
CA ARG A 91 2.06 19.92 -1.66
C ARG A 91 2.19 21.05 -2.67
N THR A 92 1.73 22.25 -2.32
CA THR A 92 1.83 23.42 -3.20
C THR A 92 3.28 23.76 -3.52
N GLN A 93 4.17 23.68 -2.52
CA GLN A 93 5.61 23.88 -2.72
C GLN A 93 6.22 22.81 -3.63
N ARG A 94 5.89 21.53 -3.44
CA ARG A 94 6.36 20.44 -4.31
C ARG A 94 5.89 20.59 -5.76
N ASN A 95 4.63 20.96 -5.96
CA ASN A 95 4.05 21.17 -7.28
C ASN A 95 4.64 22.41 -7.97
N ALA A 96 4.92 23.47 -7.23
CA ALA A 96 5.50 24.71 -7.78
C ALA A 96 6.97 24.51 -8.24
N VAL A 97 7.72 23.65 -7.57
CA VAL A 97 9.15 23.44 -7.84
C VAL A 97 9.40 22.36 -8.89
N THR A 98 8.36 21.68 -9.42
CA THR A 98 8.53 20.45 -10.23
C THR A 98 9.53 19.51 -9.55
N TYR A 99 9.35 19.30 -8.25
CA TYR A 99 10.32 18.56 -7.45
C TYR A 99 10.23 17.07 -7.81
N THR A 100 11.21 16.58 -8.56
CA THR A 100 11.35 15.17 -8.96
C THR A 100 12.21 14.36 -7.99
N GLY A 101 12.62 14.97 -6.88
CA GLY A 101 13.52 14.37 -5.89
C GLY A 101 12.83 13.60 -4.78
N THR A 102 13.64 12.92 -3.97
CA THR A 102 13.20 12.25 -2.75
C THR A 102 12.96 13.28 -1.64
N ASP A 103 11.76 13.26 -1.08
CA ASP A 103 11.34 14.11 0.01
C ASP A 103 11.92 13.59 1.33
N ARG A 104 12.85 14.35 1.91
CA ARG A 104 13.56 13.99 3.14
C ARG A 104 12.60 13.80 4.32
N PHE A 105 11.49 14.54 4.36
CA PHE A 105 10.49 14.35 5.41
C PHE A 105 9.79 13.00 5.26
N MET A 106 9.37 12.62 4.05
CA MET A 106 8.83 11.28 3.82
C MET A 106 9.84 10.18 4.09
N GLU A 107 11.12 10.38 3.77
CA GLU A 107 12.16 9.42 4.13
C GLU A 107 12.34 9.27 5.65
N LEU A 108 12.17 10.33 6.43
CA LEU A 108 12.21 10.22 7.88
C LEU A 108 10.94 9.56 8.43
N ALA A 109 9.76 10.03 8.01
CA ALA A 109 8.46 9.54 8.47
C ALA A 109 8.28 8.04 8.21
N THR A 110 8.66 7.57 7.02
CA THR A 110 8.55 6.14 6.66
C THR A 110 9.64 5.27 7.31
N ARG A 111 10.67 5.84 7.94
CA ARG A 111 11.76 5.06 8.56
C ARG A 111 11.28 4.32 9.79
N GLN A 112 10.46 4.98 10.59
CA GLN A 112 9.90 4.40 11.80
C GLN A 112 8.91 3.27 11.46
N GLU A 113 8.05 3.48 10.45
CA GLU A 113 7.17 2.44 9.92
C GLU A 113 7.97 1.22 9.43
N LEU A 114 9.05 1.44 8.69
CA LEU A 114 9.93 0.35 8.24
C LEU A 114 10.59 -0.38 9.39
N ALA A 115 11.10 0.33 10.41
CA ALA A 115 11.70 -0.31 11.57
C ALA A 115 10.69 -1.18 12.32
N GLN A 116 9.47 -0.68 12.51
CA GLN A 116 8.38 -1.42 13.16
C GLN A 116 7.96 -2.65 12.33
N GLY A 117 7.81 -2.49 11.01
CA GLY A 117 7.49 -3.59 10.09
C GLY A 117 8.58 -4.65 10.03
N CYS A 118 9.84 -4.22 9.96
CA CYS A 118 10.98 -5.12 9.97
C CYS A 118 11.08 -5.89 11.29
N ALA A 119 10.82 -5.24 12.44
CA ALA A 119 10.80 -5.92 13.73
C ALA A 119 9.67 -6.98 13.78
N TYR A 120 8.49 -6.66 13.27
CA TYR A 120 7.36 -7.59 13.22
C TYR A 120 7.62 -8.80 12.32
N VAL A 121 8.04 -8.55 11.07
CA VAL A 121 8.34 -9.60 10.09
C VAL A 121 9.57 -10.41 10.52
N GLY A 122 10.62 -9.72 10.97
CA GLY A 122 11.84 -10.34 11.49
C GLY A 122 11.57 -11.24 12.68
N GLY A 123 10.71 -10.82 13.61
CA GLY A 123 10.28 -11.64 14.74
C GLY A 123 9.57 -12.92 14.30
N ARG A 124 8.64 -12.83 13.34
CA ARG A 124 7.95 -14.01 12.80
C ARG A 124 8.91 -14.97 12.10
N ILE A 125 9.85 -14.45 11.33
CA ILE A 125 10.88 -15.25 10.66
C ILE A 125 11.79 -15.93 11.69
N ALA A 126 12.24 -15.20 12.72
CA ALA A 126 13.10 -15.75 13.77
C ALA A 126 12.40 -16.89 14.54
N ILE A 127 11.11 -16.73 14.86
CA ILE A 127 10.30 -17.79 15.49
C ILE A 127 10.18 -19.00 14.56
N GLY A 128 9.86 -18.78 13.28
CA GLY A 128 9.74 -19.85 12.30
C GLY A 128 11.05 -20.62 12.10
N LEU A 129 12.18 -19.91 11.99
CA LEU A 129 13.51 -20.51 11.89
C LEU A 129 13.89 -21.25 13.17
N GLY A 130 13.59 -20.70 14.34
CA GLY A 130 13.81 -21.36 15.63
C GLY A 130 13.02 -22.67 15.73
N LEU A 131 11.72 -22.64 15.39
CA LEU A 131 10.88 -23.83 15.34
C LEU A 131 11.42 -24.86 14.33
N LEU A 132 11.82 -24.42 13.14
CA LEU A 132 12.41 -25.31 12.13
C LEU A 132 13.70 -25.96 12.63
N ALA A 133 14.59 -25.21 13.28
CA ALA A 133 15.82 -25.73 13.85
C ALA A 133 15.55 -26.76 14.96
N ILE A 134 14.57 -26.49 15.84
CA ILE A 134 14.16 -27.43 16.88
C ILE A 134 13.58 -28.71 16.26
N VAL A 135 12.70 -28.58 15.26
CA VAL A 135 12.11 -29.73 14.56
C VAL A 135 13.20 -30.54 13.88
N LEU A 136 14.09 -29.92 13.10
CA LEU A 136 15.21 -30.58 12.42
C LEU A 136 16.21 -31.23 13.40
N SER A 137 16.36 -30.68 14.60
CA SER A 137 17.15 -31.31 15.66
C SER A 137 16.49 -32.58 16.19
N HIS A 138 15.17 -32.71 16.07
CA HIS A 138 14.39 -33.82 16.59
C HIS A 138 14.00 -34.86 15.51
N THR A 139 13.98 -34.49 14.22
CA THR A 139 13.94 -35.42 13.09
C THR A 139 15.34 -35.95 12.79
N PRO A 140 15.52 -37.24 12.47
CA PRO A 140 16.83 -37.89 12.35
C PRO A 140 17.59 -37.52 11.06
N LEU A 141 17.49 -36.27 10.58
CA LEU A 141 18.28 -35.78 9.45
C LEU A 141 19.74 -35.49 9.86
N SER A 142 19.98 -35.17 11.13
CA SER A 142 21.34 -35.05 11.69
C SER A 142 22.11 -36.36 11.55
N ARG A 143 21.46 -37.52 11.74
CA ARG A 143 22.11 -38.83 11.51
C ARG A 143 22.48 -39.08 10.05
N VAL A 144 21.69 -38.59 9.08
CA VAL A 144 21.99 -38.78 7.65
C VAL A 144 23.15 -37.88 7.22
N LEU A 145 23.24 -36.65 7.75
CA LEU A 145 24.36 -35.75 7.46
C LEU A 145 25.70 -36.26 8.05
N PHE A 146 25.66 -36.95 9.19
CA PHE A 146 26.84 -37.55 9.83
C PHE A 146 27.18 -38.99 9.37
N HIS A 147 26.43 -39.59 8.44
CA HIS A 147 26.74 -40.93 7.88
C HIS A 147 27.31 -40.90 6.46
N MET A 148 27.43 -39.72 5.84
CA MET A 148 28.09 -39.52 4.53
C MET A 148 29.47 -38.84 4.65
N GLN A 149 30.00 -38.73 5.87
CA GLN A 149 31.39 -38.33 6.15
C GLN A 149 32.16 -39.52 6.70
#